data_AF-A0A7C1PSE7-F1
#
_entry.id   AF-A0A7C1PSE7-F1
#
_cell.length_a   1.000
_cell.length_b   1.000
_cell.length_c   1.000
_cell.angle_alpha   90.00
_cell.angle_beta   90.00
_cell.angle_gamma   90.00
#
_symmetry.space_group_name_H-M   'P 1'
#
loop_
_entity.id
_entity.type
_entity.pdbx_description
1 polymer ?
#
loop_
_entity_poly.entity_id
_entity_poly.type
_entity_poly.pdbx_seq_one_letter_code
_entity_poly.pdbx_strand_id
1 'polypeptide(L)'
;MAQQLIDRLGEKALTLLERIYLFTINLLIKLAPGFMAVVDRLHKLDQEFFYPFFKRRNIGQNDYTVFKLQLFSALFLILTTLFIVSALSGLKYIVFGGVLLATTLFILETTVHSDFEDYPAYRDFFLSYFLLAIILAAVKLKKPFITTGFPFMHFAVVAIVGAVVIYAYFNKKHGRNYTFGYVVLKHNTSVDVKLNYDIRSNTKPQTVQLRNTMNAGEGDTVKVRVEKGTFSIRGSRPVEIIGVEWTY
;
A
#
# COMPACT_ATOMS: atom_id res chain seq x y z
N MET A 1 -2.83 29.42 -5.58
CA MET A 1 -3.50 29.32 -4.26
C MET A 1 -3.82 27.86 -3.89
N ALA A 2 -4.49 27.07 -4.73
CA ALA A 2 -4.79 25.66 -4.46
C ALA A 2 -3.54 24.77 -4.25
N GLN A 3 -2.50 24.96 -5.06
CA GLN A 3 -1.26 24.16 -4.98
C GLN A 3 -0.51 24.34 -3.64
N GLN A 4 -0.39 25.58 -3.18
CA GLN A 4 0.23 25.90 -1.88
C GLN A 4 -0.57 25.33 -0.71
N LEU A 5 -1.90 25.22 -0.86
CA LEU A 5 -2.77 24.64 0.16
C LEU A 5 -2.59 23.12 0.22
N ILE A 6 -2.45 22.45 -0.92
CA ILE A 6 -2.14 21.02 -1.02
C ILE A 6 -0.78 20.71 -0.40
N ASP A 7 0.24 21.50 -0.72
CA ASP A 7 1.59 21.26 -0.20
C ASP A 7 1.64 21.45 1.33
N ARG A 8 0.99 22.50 1.86
CA ARG A 8 0.88 22.72 3.32
C ARG A 8 0.08 21.63 4.04
N LEU A 9 -1.00 21.13 3.44
CA LEU A 9 -1.78 20.05 4.01
C LEU A 9 -1.01 18.72 3.98
N GLY A 10 -0.30 18.44 2.88
CA GLY A 10 0.55 17.26 2.74
C GLY A 10 1.69 17.24 3.74
N GLU A 11 2.37 18.37 3.94
CA GLU A 11 3.46 18.51 4.91
C GLU A 11 2.97 18.31 6.35
N LYS A 12 1.86 18.97 6.73
CA LYS A 12 1.25 18.76 8.06
C LYS A 12 0.78 17.32 8.28
N ALA A 13 0.23 16.69 7.26
CA ALA A 13 -0.18 15.29 7.32
C ALA A 13 1.02 14.36 7.51
N LEU A 14 2.13 14.62 6.79
CA LEU A 14 3.39 13.90 6.98
C LEU A 14 3.94 14.05 8.40
N THR A 15 3.99 15.27 8.94
CA THR A 15 4.50 15.48 10.31
C THR A 15 3.62 14.81 11.35
N LEU A 16 2.30 14.81 11.15
CA LEU A 16 1.36 14.10 12.02
C LEU A 16 1.58 12.58 11.93
N LEU A 17 1.71 12.05 10.71
CA LEU A 17 2.02 10.65 10.47
C LEU A 17 3.34 10.26 11.11
N GLU A 18 4.37 11.09 11.00
CA GLU A 18 5.68 10.89 11.61
C GLU A 18 5.61 10.90 13.14
N ARG A 19 4.83 11.81 13.75
CA ARG A 19 4.62 11.79 15.21
C ARG A 19 3.87 10.55 15.68
N ILE A 20 2.79 10.18 14.98
CA ILE A 20 2.03 8.96 15.28
C ILE A 20 2.95 7.74 15.13
N TYR A 21 3.74 7.72 14.06
CA TYR A 21 4.73 6.69 13.77
C TYR A 21 5.75 6.54 14.91
N LEU A 22 6.43 7.63 15.29
CA LEU A 22 7.42 7.63 16.37
C LEU A 22 6.80 7.26 17.73
N PHE A 23 5.60 7.77 18.03
CA PHE A 23 4.88 7.40 19.24
C PHE A 23 4.55 5.91 19.28
N THR A 24 4.09 5.36 18.15
CA THR A 24 3.72 3.94 18.06
C THR A 24 4.95 3.05 18.16
N ILE A 25 6.06 3.41 17.51
CA ILE A 25 7.34 2.72 17.68
C ILE A 25 7.79 2.74 19.13
N ASN A 26 7.73 3.89 19.80
CA ASN A 26 8.13 4.00 21.21
C ASN A 26 7.23 3.14 22.12
N LEU A 27 5.93 3.04 21.82
CA LEU A 27 5.00 2.16 22.51
C LEU A 27 5.33 0.68 22.27
N LEU A 28 5.65 0.31 21.02
CA LEU A 28 6.06 -1.05 20.65
C LEU A 28 7.37 -1.46 21.34
N ILE A 29 8.34 -0.54 21.43
CA ILE A 29 9.60 -0.73 22.17
C ILE A 29 9.32 -0.96 23.67
N LYS A 30 8.37 -0.22 24.27
CA LYS A 30 8.00 -0.40 25.68
C LYS A 30 7.27 -1.71 25.97
N LEU A 31 6.58 -2.27 24.98
CA LEU A 31 5.88 -3.55 25.07
C LEU A 31 6.73 -4.74 24.53
N ALA A 32 7.99 -4.48 24.19
CA ALA A 32 8.84 -5.33 23.36
C ALA A 32 8.91 -6.81 23.74
N PRO A 33 9.16 -7.24 25.00
CA PRO A 33 9.42 -8.66 25.24
C PRO A 33 8.17 -9.53 25.03
N GLY A 34 6.99 -9.07 25.45
CA GLY A 34 5.73 -9.82 25.26
C GLY A 34 5.20 -9.70 23.83
N PHE A 35 5.29 -8.51 23.23
CA PHE A 35 4.82 -8.27 21.88
C PHE A 35 5.67 -8.99 20.83
N MET A 36 7.00 -8.92 20.92
CA MET A 36 7.90 -9.59 19.97
C MET A 36 7.74 -11.11 20.01
N ALA A 37 7.57 -11.70 21.20
CA ALA A 37 7.35 -13.15 21.30
C ALA A 37 6.04 -13.61 20.62
N VAL A 38 4.97 -12.80 20.72
CA VAL A 38 3.70 -13.09 20.04
C VAL A 38 3.84 -12.88 18.53
N VAL A 39 4.50 -11.79 18.12
CA VAL A 39 4.74 -11.48 16.71
C VAL A 39 5.61 -12.53 16.04
N ASP A 40 6.67 -13.01 16.69
CA ASP A 40 7.53 -14.08 16.17
C ASP A 40 6.75 -15.39 16.00
N ARG A 41 5.88 -15.73 16.96
CA ARG A 41 5.00 -16.91 16.84
C ARG A 41 4.05 -16.77 15.66
N LEU A 42 3.43 -15.60 15.51
CA LEU A 42 2.54 -15.31 14.38
C LEU A 42 3.29 -15.31 13.04
N HIS A 43 4.51 -14.79 13.02
CA HIS A 43 5.36 -14.79 11.83
C HIS A 43 5.77 -16.20 11.42
N LYS A 44 6.17 -17.06 12.39
CA LYS A 44 6.45 -18.47 12.11
C LYS A 44 5.22 -19.19 11.56
N LEU A 45 4.06 -19.00 12.19
CA LEU A 45 2.80 -19.58 11.72
C LEU A 45 2.44 -19.08 10.31
N ASP A 46 2.65 -17.79 10.03
CA ASP A 46 2.49 -17.19 8.71
C ASP A 46 3.39 -17.85 7.65
N GLN A 47 4.68 -18.01 7.94
CA GLN A 47 5.66 -18.60 7.01
C GLN A 47 5.50 -20.11 6.83
N GLU A 48 5.08 -20.83 7.86
CA GLU A 48 4.92 -22.30 7.81
C GLU A 48 3.58 -22.73 7.22
N PHE A 49 2.52 -21.96 7.42
CA PHE A 49 1.17 -22.38 7.04
C PHE A 49 0.60 -21.59 5.87
N PHE A 50 0.65 -20.26 5.93
CA PHE A 50 -0.01 -19.41 4.94
C PHE A 50 0.86 -19.20 3.71
N TYR A 51 2.13 -18.81 3.87
CA TYR A 51 2.99 -18.54 2.72
C TYR A 51 3.14 -19.73 1.75
N PRO A 52 3.26 -21.00 2.18
CA PRO A 52 3.36 -22.14 1.26
C PRO A 52 2.13 -22.31 0.36
N PHE A 53 0.96 -21.85 0.78
CA PHE A 53 -0.24 -21.80 -0.07
C PHE A 53 -0.13 -20.75 -1.19
N PHE A 54 0.50 -19.60 -0.94
CA PHE A 54 0.76 -18.57 -1.94
C PHE A 54 1.93 -18.92 -2.85
N LYS A 55 3.01 -19.48 -2.28
CA LYS A 55 4.17 -19.98 -3.02
C LYS A 55 3.77 -21.02 -4.08
N ARG A 56 2.86 -21.94 -3.74
CA ARG A 56 2.29 -22.92 -4.70
C ARG A 56 1.55 -22.29 -5.87
N ARG A 57 1.14 -21.01 -5.78
CA ARG A 57 0.52 -20.25 -6.86
C ARG A 57 1.48 -19.27 -7.56
N ASN A 58 2.79 -19.46 -7.41
CA ASN A 58 3.84 -18.60 -8.00
C ASN A 58 3.80 -17.13 -7.55
N ILE A 59 3.22 -16.86 -6.37
CA ILE A 59 3.24 -15.54 -5.74
C ILE A 59 4.53 -15.40 -4.94
N GLY A 60 5.31 -14.37 -5.24
CA GLY A 60 6.58 -14.09 -4.56
C GLY A 60 6.38 -13.56 -3.13
N GLN A 61 7.43 -13.60 -2.32
CA GLN A 61 7.40 -13.09 -0.94
C GLN A 61 6.98 -11.61 -0.90
N ASN A 62 7.51 -10.79 -1.81
CA ASN A 62 7.23 -9.36 -1.87
C ASN A 62 5.74 -9.10 -2.17
N ASP A 63 5.17 -9.80 -3.15
CA ASP A 63 3.74 -9.70 -3.47
C ASP A 63 2.86 -10.17 -2.30
N TYR A 64 3.29 -11.21 -1.58
CA TYR A 64 2.60 -11.68 -0.38
C TYR A 64 2.62 -10.65 0.76
N THR A 65 3.76 -9.99 0.98
CA THR A 65 3.90 -8.91 1.97
C THR A 65 2.98 -7.74 1.63
N VAL A 66 2.94 -7.31 0.37
CA VAL A 66 2.00 -6.26 -0.10
C VAL A 66 0.56 -6.68 0.13
N PHE A 67 0.20 -7.94 -0.18
CA PHE A 67 -1.13 -8.47 0.07
C PHE A 67 -1.52 -8.41 1.55
N LYS A 68 -0.63 -8.79 2.48
CA LYS A 68 -0.88 -8.67 3.92
C LYS A 68 -1.17 -7.23 4.34
N LEU A 69 -0.38 -6.27 3.85
CA LEU A 69 -0.57 -4.85 4.13
C LEU A 69 -1.90 -4.32 3.57
N GLN A 70 -2.28 -4.75 2.35
CA GLN A 70 -3.58 -4.42 1.77
C GLN A 70 -4.73 -5.02 2.59
N LEU A 71 -4.61 -6.27 3.04
CA LEU A 71 -5.60 -6.93 3.89
C LEU A 71 -5.78 -6.20 5.22
N PHE A 72 -4.70 -5.84 5.92
CA PHE A 72 -4.80 -5.09 7.17
C PHE A 72 -5.39 -3.69 6.98
N SER A 73 -5.03 -3.01 5.89
CA SER A 73 -5.61 -1.71 5.54
C SER A 73 -7.12 -1.83 5.26
N ALA A 74 -7.53 -2.86 4.51
CA ALA A 74 -8.94 -3.14 4.23
C ALA A 74 -9.72 -3.47 5.51
N LEU A 75 -9.17 -4.32 6.38
CA LEU A 75 -9.77 -4.64 7.68
C LEU A 75 -9.91 -3.39 8.56
N PHE A 76 -8.94 -2.48 8.53
CA PHE A 76 -9.01 -1.22 9.28
C PHE A 76 -10.13 -0.30 8.75
N LEU A 77 -10.31 -0.22 7.43
CA LEU A 77 -11.41 0.52 6.81
C LEU A 77 -12.78 -0.09 7.15
N ILE A 78 -12.89 -1.42 7.16
CA ILE A 78 -14.10 -2.12 7.59
C ILE A 78 -14.40 -1.81 9.06
N LEU A 79 -13.40 -1.93 9.94
CA LEU A 79 -13.51 -1.59 11.36
C LEU A 79 -13.97 -0.14 11.57
N THR A 80 -13.42 0.78 10.78
CA THR A 80 -13.80 2.21 10.78
C THR A 80 -15.24 2.40 10.36
N THR A 81 -15.69 1.69 9.32
CA THR A 81 -17.08 1.73 8.85
C THR A 81 -18.04 1.20 9.92
N LEU A 82 -17.71 0.07 10.55
CA LEU A 82 -18.48 -0.50 11.67
C LEU A 82 -18.54 0.45 12.86
N PHE A 83 -17.45 1.15 13.15
CA PHE A 83 -17.43 2.20 14.15
C PHE A 83 -18.36 3.35 13.74
N ILE A 84 -18.29 3.87 12.51
CA ILE A 84 -19.14 4.97 12.03
C ILE A 84 -20.63 4.65 12.17
N VAL A 85 -21.06 3.47 11.75
CA VAL A 85 -22.47 3.03 11.85
C VAL A 85 -22.86 2.58 13.27
N SER A 86 -21.96 2.75 14.25
CA SER A 86 -22.15 2.38 15.66
C SER A 86 -22.42 0.89 15.92
N ALA A 87 -22.07 0.02 14.97
CA ALA A 87 -22.03 -1.43 15.18
C ALA A 87 -20.84 -1.87 16.05
N LEU A 88 -19.83 -1.01 16.21
CA LEU A 88 -18.66 -1.25 17.05
C LEU A 88 -18.49 -0.14 18.09
N SER A 89 -18.30 -0.52 19.36
CA SER A 89 -17.99 0.41 20.44
C SER A 89 -16.63 1.09 20.24
N GLY A 90 -16.48 2.32 20.73
CA GLY A 90 -15.21 3.07 20.62
C GLY A 90 -14.01 2.36 21.23
N LEU A 91 -14.17 1.69 22.39
CA LEU A 91 -13.07 0.93 23.00
C LEU A 91 -12.59 -0.22 22.11
N LYS A 92 -13.51 -1.03 21.59
CA LYS A 92 -13.18 -2.11 20.64
C LYS A 92 -12.52 -1.57 19.37
N TYR A 93 -13.00 -0.43 18.85
CA TYR A 93 -12.38 0.23 17.69
C TYR A 93 -10.93 0.62 17.98
N ILE A 94 -10.65 1.23 19.14
CA ILE A 94 -9.28 1.61 19.54
C ILE A 94 -8.39 0.39 19.69
N VAL A 95 -8.88 -0.69 20.34
CA VAL A 95 -8.09 -1.90 20.57
C VAL A 95 -7.78 -2.62 19.26
N PHE A 96 -8.80 -3.00 18.47
CA PHE A 96 -8.59 -3.73 17.22
C PHE A 96 -7.90 -2.87 16.17
N GLY A 97 -8.26 -1.59 16.10
CA GLY A 97 -7.62 -0.63 15.20
C GLY A 97 -6.15 -0.42 15.57
N GLY A 98 -5.84 -0.27 16.86
CA GLY A 98 -4.48 -0.16 17.36
C GLY A 98 -3.63 -1.37 17.02
N VAL A 99 -4.18 -2.59 17.16
CA VAL A 99 -3.49 -3.83 16.75
C VAL A 99 -3.20 -3.84 15.25
N LEU A 100 -4.20 -3.54 14.40
CA LEU A 100 -4.00 -3.52 12.93
C LEU A 100 -2.96 -2.48 12.50
N LEU A 101 -2.99 -1.29 13.10
CA LEU A 101 -2.01 -0.24 12.84
C LEU A 101 -0.61 -0.66 13.31
N ALA A 102 -0.49 -1.20 14.51
CA ALA A 102 0.77 -1.69 15.06
C ALA A 102 1.37 -2.81 14.21
N THR A 103 0.58 -3.79 13.77
CA THR A 103 1.05 -4.87 12.88
C THR A 103 1.48 -4.34 11.51
N THR A 104 0.73 -3.38 10.94
CA THR A 104 1.10 -2.74 9.67
C THR A 104 2.45 -2.03 9.81
N LEU A 105 2.62 -1.24 10.86
CA LEU A 105 3.88 -0.55 11.16
C LEU A 105 5.03 -1.53 11.35
N PHE A 106 4.80 -2.61 12.09
CA PHE A 106 5.80 -3.65 12.28
C PHE A 106 6.27 -4.25 10.94
N ILE A 107 5.35 -4.60 10.04
CA ILE A 107 5.70 -5.17 8.73
C ILE A 107 6.41 -4.13 7.85
N LEU A 108 5.98 -2.87 7.91
CA LEU A 108 6.63 -1.78 7.19
C LEU A 108 8.10 -1.63 7.63
N GLU A 109 8.36 -1.58 8.94
CA GLU A 109 9.71 -1.34 9.49
C GLU A 109 10.64 -2.54 9.47
N THR A 110 10.10 -3.74 9.39
CA THR A 110 10.91 -4.96 9.34
C THR A 110 11.05 -5.42 7.89
N THR A 111 10.01 -6.05 7.35
CA THR A 111 10.04 -6.71 6.04
C THR A 111 10.12 -5.70 4.89
N VAL A 112 9.31 -4.63 4.90
CA VAL A 112 9.31 -3.71 3.75
C VAL A 112 10.59 -2.89 3.71
N HIS A 113 11.05 -2.40 4.86
CA HIS A 113 12.29 -1.63 4.95
C HIS A 113 13.52 -2.43 4.51
N SER A 114 13.58 -3.75 4.80
CA SER A 114 14.70 -4.59 4.37
C SER A 114 14.60 -5.03 2.91
N ASP A 115 13.41 -5.40 2.44
CA ASP A 115 13.26 -6.16 1.18
C ASP A 115 12.86 -5.27 -0.01
N PHE A 116 12.47 -4.02 0.21
CA PHE A 116 11.98 -3.12 -0.83
C PHE A 116 12.82 -1.84 -0.91
N GLU A 117 13.47 -1.63 -2.04
CA GLU A 117 14.19 -0.38 -2.35
C GLU A 117 13.28 0.85 -2.28
N ASP A 118 12.00 0.67 -2.64
CA ASP A 118 10.98 1.72 -2.67
C ASP A 118 10.24 1.89 -1.33
N TYR A 119 10.85 1.54 -0.19
CA TYR A 119 10.24 1.61 1.15
C TYR A 119 9.46 2.92 1.44
N PRO A 120 9.99 4.14 1.15
CA PRO A 120 9.25 5.37 1.42
C PRO A 120 7.89 5.46 0.70
N ALA A 121 7.78 4.87 -0.50
CA ALA A 121 6.53 4.83 -1.24
C ALA A 121 5.53 3.86 -0.56
N TYR A 122 5.97 2.67 -0.17
CA TYR A 122 5.11 1.71 0.53
C TYR A 122 4.61 2.25 1.86
N ARG A 123 5.51 2.84 2.66
CA ARG A 123 5.17 3.48 3.94
C ARG A 123 4.10 4.56 3.74
N ASP A 124 4.37 5.53 2.87
CA ASP A 124 3.46 6.67 2.66
C ASP A 124 2.10 6.20 2.13
N PHE A 125 2.06 5.20 1.23
CA PHE A 125 0.80 4.66 0.72
C PHE A 125 -0.03 3.99 1.80
N PHE A 126 0.53 3.04 2.56
CA PHE A 126 -0.24 2.32 3.56
C PHE A 126 -0.67 3.23 4.71
N LEU A 127 0.24 4.08 5.22
CA LEU A 127 -0.11 5.03 6.28
C LEU A 127 -1.20 6.03 5.87
N SER A 128 -1.30 6.36 4.59
CA SER A 128 -2.37 7.25 4.11
C SER A 128 -3.77 6.65 4.26
N TYR A 129 -3.95 5.33 4.12
CA TYR A 129 -5.24 4.67 4.38
C TYR A 129 -5.63 4.74 5.86
N PHE A 130 -4.67 4.50 6.75
CA PHE A 130 -4.89 4.63 8.19
C PHE A 130 -5.21 6.08 8.57
N LEU A 131 -4.51 7.05 7.99
CA LEU A 131 -4.80 8.48 8.20
C LEU A 131 -6.23 8.83 7.76
N LEU A 132 -6.65 8.41 6.56
CA LEU A 132 -8.01 8.64 6.07
C LEU A 132 -9.06 8.05 7.01
N ALA A 133 -8.84 6.81 7.45
CA ALA A 133 -9.73 6.13 8.38
C ALA A 133 -9.80 6.82 9.75
N ILE A 134 -8.66 7.30 10.29
CA ILE A 134 -8.63 8.09 11.53
C ILE A 134 -9.39 9.42 11.36
N ILE A 135 -9.22 10.11 10.22
CA ILE A 135 -9.98 11.33 9.92
C ILE A 135 -11.48 11.03 9.91
N LEU A 136 -11.91 9.96 9.25
CA LEU A 136 -13.32 9.54 9.23
C LEU A 136 -13.85 9.21 10.64
N ALA A 137 -13.07 8.50 11.45
CA ALA A 137 -13.42 8.24 12.85
C ALA A 137 -13.53 9.53 13.68
N ALA A 138 -12.66 10.51 13.44
CA ALA A 138 -12.71 11.81 14.11
C ALA A 138 -13.95 12.63 13.69
N VAL A 139 -14.34 12.57 12.41
CA VAL A 139 -15.57 13.20 11.91
C VAL A 139 -16.81 12.67 12.64
N LYS A 140 -16.85 11.36 12.97
CA LYS A 140 -17.94 10.75 13.76
C LYS A 140 -18.12 11.40 15.14
N LEU A 141 -17.05 11.92 15.74
CA LEU A 141 -17.09 12.56 17.06
C LEU A 141 -17.59 14.02 17.01
N LYS A 142 -17.82 14.56 15.81
CA LYS A 142 -18.33 15.92 15.59
C LYS A 142 -19.80 15.88 15.16
N LYS A 143 -20.48 17.02 15.32
CA LYS A 143 -21.85 17.17 14.81
C LYS A 143 -21.84 17.02 13.28
N PRO A 144 -22.85 16.34 12.69
CA PRO A 144 -22.94 16.20 11.24
C PRO A 144 -23.06 17.58 10.60
N PHE A 145 -22.27 17.82 9.55
CA PHE A 145 -22.28 19.10 8.80
C PHE A 145 -23.11 19.03 7.51
N ILE A 146 -23.57 17.83 7.14
CA ILE A 146 -24.60 17.62 6.11
C ILE A 146 -25.73 16.85 6.79
N THR A 147 -26.88 17.50 6.95
CA THR A 147 -28.05 16.94 7.65
C THR A 147 -29.18 16.53 6.70
N THR A 148 -29.10 16.89 5.42
CA THR A 148 -30.18 16.68 4.45
C THR A 148 -29.89 15.46 3.56
N GLY A 149 -30.93 14.67 3.26
CA GLY A 149 -30.90 13.58 2.28
C GLY A 149 -30.42 12.23 2.82
N PHE A 150 -29.16 12.12 3.27
CA PHE A 150 -28.56 10.86 3.70
C PHE A 150 -27.66 11.05 4.93
N PRO A 151 -27.91 10.37 6.07
CA PRO A 151 -27.22 10.63 7.33
C PRO A 151 -25.70 10.37 7.28
N PHE A 152 -25.20 9.62 6.30
CA PHE A 152 -23.76 9.35 6.13
C PHE A 152 -23.10 10.14 4.98
N MET A 153 -23.81 11.10 4.37
CA MET A 153 -23.32 11.84 3.20
C MET A 153 -22.00 12.56 3.47
N HIS A 154 -21.87 13.13 4.66
CA HIS A 154 -20.66 13.83 5.08
C HIS A 154 -19.43 12.90 5.15
N PHE A 155 -19.59 11.64 5.57
CA PHE A 155 -18.50 10.66 5.51
C PHE A 155 -18.11 10.30 4.08
N ALA A 156 -19.09 10.14 3.19
CA ALA A 156 -18.84 9.84 1.77
C ALA A 156 -18.04 10.98 1.10
N VAL A 157 -18.44 12.24 1.34
CA VAL A 157 -17.72 13.41 0.82
C VAL A 157 -16.28 13.44 1.35
N VAL A 158 -16.07 13.27 2.65
CA VAL A 158 -14.72 13.25 3.25
C VAL A 158 -13.88 12.10 2.68
N ALA A 159 -14.46 10.92 2.52
CA ALA A 159 -13.77 9.76 1.97
C ALA A 159 -13.33 9.98 0.52
N ILE A 160 -14.22 10.51 -0.34
CA ILE A 160 -13.92 10.80 -1.74
C ILE A 160 -12.85 11.88 -1.85
N VAL A 161 -13.03 13.02 -1.17
CA VAL A 161 -12.07 14.12 -1.19
C VAL A 161 -10.72 13.66 -0.64
N GLY A 162 -10.73 12.95 0.48
CA GLY A 162 -9.52 12.39 1.10
C GLY A 162 -8.79 11.43 0.17
N ALA A 163 -9.50 10.49 -0.47
CA ALA A 163 -8.91 9.55 -1.42
C ALA A 163 -8.28 10.26 -2.63
N VAL A 164 -8.95 11.28 -3.18
CA VAL A 164 -8.42 12.09 -4.30
C VAL A 164 -7.16 12.84 -3.88
N VAL A 165 -7.17 13.49 -2.71
CA VAL A 165 -6.01 14.23 -2.18
C VAL A 165 -4.83 13.29 -1.92
N ILE A 166 -5.07 12.15 -1.27
CA ILE A 166 -4.06 11.13 -1.01
C ILE A 166 -3.46 10.61 -2.31
N TYR A 167 -4.30 10.24 -3.28
CA TYR A 167 -3.85 9.75 -4.58
C TYR A 167 -3.02 10.79 -5.33
N ALA A 168 -3.48 12.04 -5.38
CA ALA A 168 -2.76 13.13 -6.05
C ALA A 168 -1.40 13.39 -5.39
N TYR A 169 -1.36 13.43 -4.06
CA TYR A 169 -0.13 13.61 -3.28
C TYR A 169 0.85 12.43 -3.51
N PHE A 170 0.36 11.20 -3.40
CA PHE A 170 1.17 9.99 -3.61
C PHE A 170 1.77 9.96 -5.02
N ASN A 171 0.94 10.17 -6.04
CA ASN A 171 1.39 10.16 -7.44
C ASN A 171 2.36 11.31 -7.75
N LYS A 172 2.20 12.49 -7.13
CA LYS A 172 3.15 13.61 -7.26
C LYS A 172 4.52 13.27 -6.65
N LYS A 173 4.52 12.64 -5.47
CA LYS A 173 5.76 12.38 -4.71
C LYS A 173 6.52 11.15 -5.19
N HIS A 174 5.79 10.07 -5.49
CA HIS A 174 6.39 8.74 -5.73
C HIS A 174 6.15 8.22 -7.14
N GLY A 175 5.20 8.79 -7.88
CA GLY A 175 4.72 8.27 -9.15
C GLY A 175 5.80 8.22 -10.23
N ARG A 176 5.82 7.12 -10.99
CA ARG A 176 6.65 6.96 -12.21
C ARG A 176 5.86 6.32 -13.36
N ASN A 177 6.40 6.42 -14.57
CA ASN A 177 5.78 5.89 -15.79
C ASN A 177 6.52 4.65 -16.32
N TYR A 178 7.26 3.97 -15.44
CA TYR A 178 7.95 2.72 -15.75
C TYR A 178 7.92 1.80 -14.54
N THR A 179 8.13 0.52 -14.77
CA THR A 179 8.28 -0.51 -13.75
C THR A 179 9.44 -1.45 -14.12
N PHE A 180 9.73 -2.40 -13.25
CA PHE A 180 10.73 -3.43 -13.50
C PHE A 180 10.08 -4.81 -13.51
N GLY A 181 10.64 -5.70 -14.31
CA GLY A 181 10.24 -7.10 -14.37
C GLY A 181 11.39 -7.98 -14.79
N TYR A 182 11.14 -9.27 -14.80
CA TYR A 182 12.13 -10.26 -15.22
C TYR A 182 11.60 -11.05 -16.40
N VAL A 183 12.48 -11.32 -17.37
CA VAL A 183 12.13 -12.12 -18.54
C VAL A 183 12.06 -13.59 -18.14
N VAL A 184 10.89 -14.19 -18.33
CA VAL A 184 10.63 -15.61 -18.02
C VAL A 184 10.89 -16.49 -19.24
N LEU A 185 10.52 -16.02 -20.43
CA LEU A 185 10.62 -16.79 -21.67
C LEU A 185 10.94 -15.86 -22.84
N LYS A 186 11.91 -16.24 -23.67
CA LYS A 186 12.24 -15.52 -24.91
C LYS A 186 11.62 -16.21 -26.12
N HIS A 187 10.85 -15.43 -26.89
CA HIS A 187 10.38 -15.81 -28.23
C HIS A 187 11.23 -15.12 -29.30
N ASN A 188 10.96 -15.40 -30.58
CA ASN A 188 11.70 -14.79 -31.69
C ASN A 188 11.60 -13.25 -31.70
N THR A 189 10.41 -12.68 -31.49
CA THR A 189 10.16 -11.23 -31.58
C THR A 189 9.55 -10.60 -30.33
N SER A 190 9.26 -11.42 -29.32
CA SER A 190 8.63 -11.03 -28.06
C SER A 190 9.27 -11.75 -26.88
N VAL A 191 9.02 -11.26 -25.68
CA VAL A 191 9.45 -11.87 -24.43
C VAL A 191 8.29 -11.84 -23.44
N ASP A 192 8.15 -12.90 -22.67
CA ASP A 192 7.21 -12.94 -21.56
C ASP A 192 7.90 -12.36 -20.33
N VAL A 193 7.42 -11.20 -19.88
CA VAL A 193 7.97 -10.49 -18.73
C VAL A 193 7.04 -10.68 -17.55
N LYS A 194 7.57 -11.22 -16.45
CA LYS A 194 6.85 -11.22 -15.18
C LYS A 194 7.12 -9.93 -14.44
N LEU A 195 6.03 -9.22 -14.17
CA LEU A 195 5.98 -7.99 -13.40
C LEU A 195 5.48 -8.32 -12.01
N ASN A 196 6.16 -7.78 -11.00
CA ASN A 196 5.70 -7.82 -9.62
C ASN A 196 4.81 -6.61 -9.32
N TYR A 197 4.22 -6.57 -8.13
CA TYR A 197 3.50 -5.38 -7.69
C TYR A 197 4.46 -4.18 -7.58
N ASP A 198 4.13 -3.09 -8.27
CA ASP A 198 4.88 -1.83 -8.18
C ASP A 198 3.92 -0.68 -7.89
N ILE A 199 4.00 -0.20 -6.66
CA ILE A 199 3.14 0.86 -6.15
C ILE A 199 3.37 2.22 -6.80
N ARG A 200 4.62 2.51 -7.20
CA ARG A 200 5.02 3.80 -7.76
C ARG A 200 4.53 3.95 -9.20
N SER A 201 4.47 2.84 -9.92
CA SER A 201 3.92 2.80 -11.26
C SER A 201 2.45 2.34 -11.27
N ASN A 202 1.92 1.90 -10.13
CA ASN A 202 0.59 1.27 -10.00
C ASN A 202 0.44 0.05 -10.93
N THR A 203 1.52 -0.71 -11.11
CA THR A 203 1.52 -1.94 -11.91
C THR A 203 1.12 -3.11 -11.03
N LYS A 204 0.14 -3.89 -11.50
CA LYS A 204 -0.32 -5.10 -10.83
C LYS A 204 0.57 -6.28 -11.21
N PRO A 205 0.76 -7.28 -10.31
CA PRO A 205 1.46 -8.52 -10.64
C PRO A 205 0.80 -9.20 -11.84
N GLN A 206 1.59 -9.49 -12.87
CA GLN A 206 1.13 -10.18 -14.08
C GLN A 206 2.33 -10.63 -14.92
N THR A 207 2.13 -11.67 -15.71
CA THR A 207 3.03 -12.00 -16.83
C THR A 207 2.44 -11.43 -18.10
N VAL A 208 3.21 -10.62 -18.82
CA VAL A 208 2.77 -9.97 -20.05
C VAL A 208 3.77 -10.25 -21.17
N GLN A 209 3.24 -10.53 -22.35
CA GLN A 209 4.05 -10.64 -23.55
C GLN A 209 4.34 -9.24 -24.09
N LEU A 210 5.62 -8.88 -24.17
CA LEU A 210 6.09 -7.58 -24.66
C LEU A 210 7.00 -7.76 -25.86
N ARG A 211 7.05 -6.74 -26.73
CA ARG A 211 7.96 -6.73 -27.87
C ARG A 211 9.41 -6.65 -27.38
N ASN A 212 10.28 -7.52 -27.90
CA ASN A 212 11.68 -7.55 -27.51
C ASN A 212 12.50 -6.52 -28.29
N THR A 213 12.31 -5.24 -27.97
CA THR A 213 12.99 -4.10 -28.64
C THR A 213 14.46 -3.97 -28.26
N MET A 214 14.88 -4.56 -27.13
CA MET A 214 16.21 -4.37 -26.54
C MET A 214 17.04 -5.67 -26.50
N ASN A 215 16.62 -6.71 -27.22
CA ASN A 215 17.23 -8.04 -27.24
C ASN A 215 17.46 -8.66 -25.84
N ALA A 216 16.52 -8.45 -24.92
CA ALA A 216 16.54 -9.05 -23.60
C ALA A 216 16.52 -10.60 -23.72
N GLY A 217 17.34 -11.25 -22.91
CA GLY A 217 17.44 -12.69 -22.72
C GLY A 217 16.58 -13.19 -21.55
N GLU A 218 16.45 -14.51 -21.42
CA GLU A 218 15.81 -15.12 -20.25
C GLU A 218 16.64 -14.86 -18.99
N GLY A 219 15.96 -14.50 -17.90
CA GLY A 219 16.62 -14.13 -16.64
C GLY A 219 17.02 -12.65 -16.54
N ASP A 220 16.97 -11.88 -17.64
CA ASP A 220 17.28 -10.45 -17.59
C ASP A 220 16.23 -9.67 -16.81
N THR A 221 16.71 -8.68 -16.05
CA THR A 221 15.84 -7.65 -15.47
C THR A 221 15.61 -6.57 -16.51
N VAL A 222 14.34 -6.22 -16.75
CA VAL A 222 13.95 -5.27 -17.79
C VAL A 222 13.17 -4.11 -17.21
N LYS A 223 13.47 -2.91 -17.70
CA LYS A 223 12.71 -1.71 -17.45
C LYS A 223 11.58 -1.61 -18.46
N VAL A 224 10.34 -1.56 -17.98
CA VAL A 224 9.14 -1.59 -18.80
C VAL A 224 8.39 -0.26 -18.68
N ARG A 225 8.10 0.40 -19.80
CA ARG A 225 7.23 1.58 -19.81
C ARG A 225 5.80 1.17 -19.52
N VAL A 226 5.14 1.95 -18.67
CA VAL A 226 3.73 1.74 -18.35
C VAL A 226 2.90 2.97 -18.67
N GLU A 227 1.69 2.74 -19.16
CA GLU A 227 0.69 3.77 -19.38
C GLU A 227 -0.31 3.77 -18.24
N LYS A 228 -0.50 4.95 -17.62
CA LYS A 228 -1.45 5.11 -16.52
C LYS A 228 -2.87 5.13 -17.10
N GLY A 229 -3.73 4.24 -16.60
CA GLY A 229 -5.16 4.31 -16.90
C GLY A 229 -5.79 5.58 -16.30
N THR A 230 -6.92 6.02 -16.86
CA THR A 230 -7.72 7.12 -16.31
C THR A 230 -8.09 6.84 -14.85
N PHE A 231 -7.70 7.75 -13.94
CA PHE A 231 -7.80 7.60 -12.47
C PHE A 231 -7.14 6.34 -11.88
N SER A 232 -6.26 5.65 -12.62
CA SER A 232 -5.51 4.49 -12.13
C SER A 232 -6.34 3.30 -11.61
N ILE A 233 -7.66 3.28 -11.83
CA ILE A 233 -8.59 2.28 -11.26
C ILE A 233 -8.24 0.85 -11.71
N ARG A 234 -7.77 0.69 -12.96
CA ARG A 234 -7.43 -0.63 -13.52
C ARG A 234 -5.99 -1.06 -13.27
N GLY A 235 -5.15 -0.21 -12.70
CA GLY A 235 -3.69 -0.38 -12.75
C GLY A 235 -3.09 0.28 -14.00
N SER A 236 -1.78 0.41 -14.03
CA SER A 236 -1.05 0.84 -15.23
C SER A 236 -0.83 -0.32 -16.17
N ARG A 237 -0.91 -0.05 -17.48
CA ARG A 237 -0.74 -1.04 -18.54
C ARG A 237 0.72 -1.08 -18.97
N PRO A 238 1.41 -2.23 -18.91
CA PRO A 238 2.72 -2.40 -19.51
C PRO A 238 2.63 -2.30 -21.03
N VAL A 239 3.58 -1.60 -21.66
CA VAL A 239 3.52 -1.32 -23.11
C VAL A 239 4.75 -1.86 -23.83
N GLU A 240 5.95 -1.50 -23.39
CA GLU A 240 7.18 -1.87 -24.08
C GLU A 240 8.39 -1.90 -23.14
N ILE A 241 9.41 -2.65 -23.54
CA ILE A 241 10.71 -2.67 -22.87
C ILE A 241 11.51 -1.45 -23.33
N ILE A 242 11.98 -0.66 -22.37
CA ILE A 242 12.75 0.57 -22.59
C ILE A 242 14.18 0.49 -22.05
N GLY A 243 14.55 -0.63 -21.43
CA GLY A 243 15.91 -0.88 -20.92
C GLY A 243 16.09 -2.30 -20.42
N VAL A 244 17.34 -2.75 -20.40
CA VAL A 244 17.77 -4.05 -19.87
C VAL A 244 18.84 -3.77 -18.82
N GLU A 245 18.63 -4.26 -17.60
CA GLU A 245 19.64 -4.30 -16.54
C GLU A 245 20.22 -5.71 -16.56
N TRP A 246 21.47 -5.80 -17.06
CA TRP A 246 22.20 -7.05 -17.15
C TRP A 246 22.57 -7.51 -15.74
N THR A 247 22.07 -8.68 -15.34
CA THR A 247 22.57 -9.39 -14.17
C THR A 247 23.85 -10.11 -14.59
N TYR A 248 25.00 -9.62 -14.12
CA TYR A 248 26.31 -10.28 -14.30
C TYR A 248 26.42 -11.55 -13.47
#